data_AF-A0A2P9CZ42-F1
#
_entry.id   AF-A0A2P9CZ42-F1
#
_cell.length_a   1.000
_cell.length_b   1.000
_cell.length_c   1.000
_cell.angle_alpha   90.00
_cell.angle_beta   90.00
_cell.angle_gamma   90.00
#
_symmetry.space_group_name_H-M   'P 1'
#
loop_
_entity.id
_entity.type
_entity.pdbx_description
1 polymer ?
#
loop_
_entity_poly.entity_id
_entity_poly.type
_entity_poly.pdbx_seq_one_letter_code
_entity_poly.pdbx_strand_id
1 'polypeptide(L)'
;MRYIILCLALLFWRQAWVSSKSHKCDFTKETYLLSERKEVFCEVVAKPFDDITFICPNKTGALCFHNVNTSESTDKNRMKSSAMPIQDLLYGSVVYGNTLLISPFVKRNTSFYCFCNLDTVTIQKFLKINRFLKDDDELTEADVMKQLKSGEVSRRKYIEYLNKALNRLRKMKDLLIFYNDQEENTTKLKLPDSLNIPHDILNYDVNRSTGSGNSHNRDDVIVEDEVTKKKIISKYGIMRVFVHSNNIAIKGCDFGNNSFSYFSQPFPVQSNVNNKVCKIQAKPGELVGFKCVFEQNGKIEPANCFDQVYYKNAVKDLKTLMPGYVSYRNKHSSKYPYYLKIPHFVKEPYTIQCKCKSNNSQNNDYTFELNIQPGESEVLHNSFKH
;
A
#
# COMPACT_ATOMS: atom_id res chain seq x y z
N MET A 1 -2.59 21.40 -32.45
CA MET A 1 -2.93 20.18 -31.66
C MET A 1 -1.73 19.26 -31.40
N ARG A 2 -0.89 18.89 -32.38
CA ARG A 2 0.28 18.00 -32.16
C ARG A 2 1.29 18.52 -31.11
N TYR A 3 1.57 19.82 -31.09
CA TYR A 3 2.47 20.43 -30.09
C TYR A 3 1.91 20.41 -28.66
N ILE A 4 0.59 20.57 -28.49
CA ILE A 4 -0.07 20.52 -27.17
C ILE A 4 -0.01 19.11 -26.59
N ILE A 5 -0.21 18.08 -27.44
CA ILE A 5 -0.10 16.67 -27.05
C ILE A 5 1.35 16.32 -26.69
N LEU A 6 2.34 16.87 -27.40
CA LEU A 6 3.76 16.66 -27.11
C LEU A 6 4.18 17.32 -25.78
N CYS A 7 3.73 18.56 -25.53
CA CYS A 7 3.95 19.26 -24.26
C CYS A 7 3.25 18.57 -23.09
N LEU A 8 2.02 18.08 -23.26
CA LEU A 8 1.32 17.29 -22.25
C LEU A 8 2.06 15.97 -21.98
N ALA A 9 2.51 15.26 -23.01
CA ALA A 9 3.30 14.04 -22.85
C ALA A 9 4.64 14.29 -22.12
N LEU A 10 5.32 15.40 -22.43
CA LEU A 10 6.55 15.83 -21.74
C LEU A 10 6.29 16.23 -20.27
N LEU A 11 5.18 16.90 -19.97
CA LEU A 11 4.74 17.21 -18.61
C LEU A 11 4.41 15.93 -17.81
N PHE A 12 3.69 14.98 -18.40
CA PHE A 12 3.42 13.68 -17.78
C PHE A 12 4.70 12.87 -17.55
N TRP A 13 5.67 12.93 -18.47
CA TRP A 13 6.94 12.21 -18.31
C TRP A 13 7.83 12.83 -17.22
N ARG A 14 7.80 14.16 -17.05
CA ARG A 14 8.53 14.87 -15.98
C ARG A 14 7.87 14.73 -14.61
N GLN A 15 6.54 14.68 -14.53
CA GLN A 15 5.83 14.42 -13.26
C GLN A 15 6.06 13.00 -12.73
N ALA A 16 6.42 12.04 -13.58
CA ALA A 16 6.75 10.68 -13.17
C ALA A 16 8.02 10.57 -12.30
N TRP A 17 8.91 11.57 -12.31
CA TRP A 17 10.16 11.55 -11.54
C TRP A 17 10.00 12.02 -10.08
N VAL A 18 8.86 12.62 -9.72
CA VAL A 18 8.62 13.23 -8.39
C VAL A 18 7.51 12.49 -7.61
N SER A 19 6.96 11.42 -8.18
CA SER A 19 5.96 10.56 -7.54
C SER A 19 6.60 9.29 -7.01
N SER A 20 6.12 8.81 -5.85
CA SER A 20 6.45 7.48 -5.34
C SER A 20 6.14 6.43 -6.41
N LYS A 21 6.99 5.41 -6.56
CA LYS A 21 6.67 4.28 -7.42
C LYS A 21 5.90 3.25 -6.60
N SER A 22 4.75 2.84 -7.13
CA SER A 22 3.94 1.77 -6.55
C SER A 22 4.38 0.41 -7.09
N HIS A 23 4.79 -0.48 -6.20
CA HIS A 23 5.15 -1.87 -6.48
C HIS A 23 4.04 -2.80 -6.00
N LYS A 24 3.85 -3.91 -6.70
CA LYS A 24 2.78 -4.86 -6.37
C LYS A 24 3.24 -6.30 -6.51
N CYS A 25 3.08 -7.07 -5.43
CA CYS A 25 3.20 -8.52 -5.45
C CYS A 25 1.81 -9.13 -5.27
N ASP A 26 1.31 -9.78 -6.31
CA ASP A 26 -0.04 -10.32 -6.37
C ASP A 26 -0.03 -11.84 -6.58
N PHE A 27 0.02 -12.58 -5.48
CA PHE A 27 0.07 -14.05 -5.48
C PHE A 27 -1.27 -14.69 -5.85
N THR A 28 -2.30 -13.91 -6.16
CA THR A 28 -3.55 -14.42 -6.75
C THR A 28 -3.44 -14.67 -8.25
N LYS A 29 -2.37 -14.20 -8.91
CA LYS A 29 -2.22 -14.34 -10.36
C LYS A 29 -1.87 -15.77 -10.78
N GLU A 30 -2.44 -16.19 -11.91
CA GLU A 30 -2.22 -17.52 -12.52
C GLU A 30 -0.74 -17.86 -12.72
N THR A 31 0.10 -16.86 -13.01
CA THR A 31 1.57 -17.03 -13.13
C THR A 31 2.21 -17.64 -11.89
N TYR A 32 1.65 -17.38 -10.70
CA TYR A 32 2.10 -17.96 -9.44
C TYR A 32 1.34 -19.25 -9.12
N LEU A 33 0.01 -19.23 -9.28
CA LEU A 33 -0.87 -20.34 -8.93
C LEU A 33 -0.57 -21.62 -9.74
N LEU A 34 -0.38 -21.46 -11.06
CA LEU A 34 -0.13 -22.54 -12.02
C LEU A 34 1.36 -22.80 -12.29
N SER A 35 2.25 -22.21 -11.47
CA SER A 35 3.68 -22.54 -11.53
C SER A 35 3.91 -24.02 -11.22
N GLU A 36 5.00 -24.59 -11.73
CA GLU A 36 5.44 -25.96 -11.39
C GLU A 36 6.44 -25.97 -10.22
N ARG A 37 6.90 -24.79 -9.77
CA ARG A 37 7.87 -24.67 -8.69
C ARG A 37 7.17 -24.70 -7.33
N LYS A 38 7.77 -25.36 -6.33
CA LYS A 38 7.30 -25.35 -4.94
C LYS A 38 7.50 -24.00 -4.24
N GLU A 39 8.41 -23.17 -4.75
CA GLU A 39 8.64 -21.80 -4.31
C GLU A 39 8.52 -20.85 -5.51
N VAL A 40 7.77 -19.76 -5.33
CA VAL A 40 7.57 -18.73 -6.35
C VAL A 40 7.92 -17.36 -5.77
N PHE A 41 8.64 -16.56 -6.54
CA PHE A 41 9.25 -15.33 -6.05
C PHE A 41 8.60 -14.10 -6.68
N CYS A 42 8.40 -13.07 -5.87
CA CYS A 42 8.15 -11.71 -6.32
C CYS A 42 9.25 -10.81 -5.77
N GLU A 43 10.09 -10.28 -6.64
CA GLU A 43 11.24 -9.45 -6.24
C GLU A 43 10.92 -7.98 -6.42
N VAL A 44 11.15 -7.19 -5.37
CA VAL A 44 10.90 -5.76 -5.32
C VAL A 44 12.18 -5.05 -4.94
N VAL A 45 12.69 -4.22 -5.85
CA VAL A 45 13.77 -3.26 -5.58
C VAL A 45 13.13 -1.88 -5.44
N ALA A 46 13.08 -1.38 -4.21
CA ALA A 46 12.38 -0.16 -3.87
C ALA A 46 13.33 0.94 -3.36
N LYS A 47 12.89 2.18 -3.54
CA LYS A 47 13.55 3.38 -3.02
C LYS A 47 12.78 3.92 -1.81
N PRO A 48 13.42 4.79 -0.99
CA PRO A 48 12.70 5.52 0.05
C PRO A 48 11.47 6.24 -0.54
N PHE A 49 10.36 6.21 0.21
CA PHE A 49 9.06 6.76 -0.20
C PHE A 49 8.31 6.02 -1.33
N ASP A 50 8.81 4.88 -1.83
CA ASP A 50 7.99 3.98 -2.65
C ASP A 50 6.92 3.26 -1.80
N ASP A 51 5.84 2.81 -2.43
CA ASP A 51 4.81 1.98 -1.79
C ASP A 51 4.81 0.56 -2.36
N ILE A 52 4.57 -0.44 -1.49
CA ILE A 52 4.54 -1.86 -1.85
C ILE A 52 3.21 -2.46 -1.38
N THR A 53 2.41 -2.96 -2.32
CA THR A 53 1.20 -3.72 -2.02
C THR A 53 1.46 -5.23 -2.10
N PHE A 54 1.12 -5.95 -1.03
CA PHE A 54 1.25 -7.41 -0.94
C PHE A 54 -0.14 -8.07 -0.89
N ILE A 55 -0.56 -8.62 -2.02
CA ILE A 55 -1.81 -9.38 -2.12
C ILE A 55 -1.48 -10.87 -2.02
N CYS A 56 -1.89 -11.46 -0.90
CA CYS A 56 -1.66 -12.85 -0.60
C CYS A 56 -2.95 -13.49 -0.07
N PRO A 57 -3.47 -14.54 -0.73
CA PRO A 57 -4.61 -15.32 -0.26
C PRO A 57 -4.54 -15.80 1.19
N ASN A 58 -3.35 -16.22 1.63
CA ASN A 58 -3.13 -16.83 2.94
C ASN A 58 -1.71 -16.47 3.44
N LYS A 59 -1.62 -15.40 4.22
CA LYS A 59 -0.36 -14.89 4.78
C LYS A 59 0.16 -15.84 5.86
N THR A 60 1.47 -16.03 5.91
CA THR A 60 2.14 -16.85 6.93
C THR A 60 3.44 -16.19 7.39
N GLY A 61 4.03 -16.68 8.48
CA GLY A 61 5.20 -16.05 9.12
C GLY A 61 4.83 -14.78 9.89
N ALA A 62 5.53 -13.67 9.64
CA ALA A 62 5.41 -12.43 10.41
C ALA A 62 4.11 -11.62 10.17
N LEU A 63 3.20 -12.08 9.32
CA LEU A 63 1.95 -11.37 8.97
C LEU A 63 2.19 -9.94 8.46
N CYS A 64 2.85 -9.85 7.29
CA CYS A 64 3.17 -8.56 6.67
C CYS A 64 1.95 -7.64 6.47
N PHE A 65 2.10 -6.31 6.65
CA PHE A 65 3.36 -5.57 6.81
C PHE A 65 3.68 -5.10 8.24
N HIS A 66 2.84 -5.36 9.24
CA HIS A 66 3.11 -4.91 10.60
C HIS A 66 4.39 -5.51 11.17
N ASN A 67 4.61 -6.80 10.90
CA ASN A 67 5.91 -7.43 11.08
C ASN A 67 6.32 -8.07 9.76
N VAL A 68 7.62 -8.13 9.53
CA VAL A 68 8.23 -8.72 8.35
C VAL A 68 9.27 -9.74 8.78
N ASN A 69 9.67 -10.62 7.86
CA ASN A 69 10.73 -11.58 8.10
C ASN A 69 12.08 -11.01 7.66
N THR A 70 13.13 -11.19 8.47
CA THR A 70 14.52 -10.82 8.13
C THR A 70 15.31 -11.96 7.51
N SER A 71 14.74 -13.17 7.49
CA SER A 71 15.29 -14.37 6.86
C SER A 71 14.34 -14.84 5.76
N GLU A 72 14.91 -15.32 4.66
CA GLU A 72 14.17 -15.89 3.55
C GLU A 72 13.68 -17.33 3.83
N SER A 73 14.24 -18.00 4.84
CA SER A 73 13.97 -19.41 5.09
C SER A 73 12.46 -19.69 5.29
N THR A 74 11.95 -20.69 4.56
CA THR A 74 10.56 -21.14 4.64
C THR A 74 10.30 -22.11 5.80
N ASP A 75 11.32 -22.44 6.60
CA ASP A 75 11.17 -23.22 7.82
C ASP A 75 10.36 -22.45 8.87
N LYS A 76 9.36 -23.10 9.48
CA LYS A 76 8.44 -22.44 10.41
C LYS A 76 9.13 -21.84 11.64
N ASN A 77 10.16 -22.49 12.16
CA ASN A 77 10.89 -21.98 13.32
C ASN A 77 11.71 -20.73 12.93
N ARG A 78 12.38 -20.78 11.77
CA ARG A 78 13.10 -19.62 11.21
C ARG A 78 12.18 -18.46 10.84
N MET A 79 10.99 -18.73 10.28
CA MET A 79 9.97 -17.70 10.04
C MET A 79 9.53 -17.05 11.35
N LYS A 80 9.34 -17.83 12.43
CA LYS A 80 8.94 -17.25 13.72
C LYS A 80 10.07 -16.44 14.36
N SER A 81 11.31 -16.95 14.33
CA SER A 81 12.45 -16.29 14.99
C SER A 81 12.96 -15.05 14.25
N SER A 82 12.70 -14.94 12.95
CA SER A 82 13.15 -13.81 12.12
C SER A 82 12.09 -12.70 11.96
N ALA A 83 10.93 -12.86 12.58
CA ALA A 83 9.87 -11.85 12.55
C ALA A 83 10.29 -10.60 13.33
N MET A 84 10.13 -9.43 12.71
CA MET A 84 10.51 -8.14 13.28
C MET A 84 9.45 -7.08 12.93
N PRO A 85 9.06 -6.20 13.87
CA PRO A 85 8.18 -5.08 13.56
C PRO A 85 8.78 -4.20 12.46
N ILE A 86 7.95 -3.77 11.50
CA ILE A 86 8.45 -2.95 10.38
C ILE A 86 9.00 -1.60 10.85
N GLN A 87 8.51 -1.07 11.96
CA GLN A 87 9.04 0.17 12.56
C GLN A 87 10.43 -0.01 13.17
N ASP A 88 10.81 -1.22 13.58
CA ASP A 88 12.14 -1.50 14.12
C ASP A 88 13.15 -1.70 12.98
N LEU A 89 12.69 -2.21 11.84
CA LEU A 89 13.51 -2.43 10.64
C LEU A 89 13.65 -1.16 9.78
N LEU A 90 12.52 -0.52 9.46
CA LEU A 90 12.40 0.66 8.59
C LEU A 90 11.58 1.75 9.31
N TYR A 91 12.18 2.32 10.36
CA TYR A 91 11.57 3.39 11.14
C TYR A 91 11.11 4.55 10.24
N GLY A 92 9.88 5.01 10.46
CA GLY A 92 9.25 6.03 9.61
C GLY A 92 8.40 5.46 8.47
N SER A 93 8.30 4.14 8.32
CA SER A 93 7.38 3.55 7.33
C SER A 93 5.92 3.67 7.78
N VAL A 94 4.95 3.56 6.88
CA VAL A 94 3.51 3.55 7.20
C VAL A 94 2.86 2.32 6.61
N VAL A 95 2.11 1.58 7.42
CA VAL A 95 1.28 0.47 6.96
C VAL A 95 -0.17 0.94 6.89
N TYR A 96 -0.85 0.69 5.77
CA TYR A 96 -2.30 0.90 5.62
C TYR A 96 -2.89 -0.24 4.79
N GLY A 97 -3.75 -1.05 5.42
CA GLY A 97 -4.28 -2.28 4.84
C GLY A 97 -3.16 -3.23 4.41
N ASN A 98 -3.17 -3.62 3.14
CA ASN A 98 -2.16 -4.49 2.52
C ASN A 98 -0.98 -3.76 1.88
N THR A 99 -0.79 -2.48 2.19
CA THR A 99 0.24 -1.64 1.56
C THR A 99 1.21 -1.09 2.62
N LEU A 100 2.49 -1.12 2.28
CA LEU A 100 3.58 -0.49 3.03
C LEU A 100 4.10 0.70 2.23
N LEU A 101 3.96 1.91 2.78
CA LEU A 101 4.78 3.04 2.35
C LEU A 101 6.13 2.96 3.06
N ILE A 102 7.20 2.84 2.27
CA ILE A 102 8.57 2.83 2.79
C ILE A 102 8.89 4.21 3.36
N SER A 103 9.58 4.21 4.50
CA SER A 103 10.08 5.45 5.11
C SER A 103 10.77 6.36 4.08
N PRO A 104 10.49 7.69 4.08
CA PRO A 104 11.21 8.62 3.22
C PRO A 104 12.70 8.70 3.55
N PHE A 105 13.12 8.22 4.73
CA PHE A 105 14.51 8.11 5.13
C PHE A 105 14.86 6.67 5.53
N VAL A 106 15.80 6.07 4.80
CA VAL A 106 16.29 4.71 5.04
C VAL A 106 17.79 4.77 5.28
N LYS A 107 18.21 4.52 6.53
CA LYS A 107 19.61 4.70 6.96
C LYS A 107 20.61 3.78 6.26
N ARG A 108 20.19 2.55 5.93
CA ARG A 108 21.05 1.51 5.33
C ARG A 108 20.24 0.64 4.40
N ASN A 109 20.89 0.13 3.35
CA ASN A 109 20.27 -0.86 2.47
C ASN A 109 19.73 -2.01 3.32
N THR A 110 18.46 -2.34 3.12
CA THR A 110 17.72 -3.26 3.99
C THR A 110 16.92 -4.23 3.16
N SER A 111 16.95 -5.50 3.54
CA SER A 111 16.13 -6.54 2.91
C SER A 111 15.14 -7.10 3.92
N PHE A 112 13.96 -7.47 3.44
CA PHE A 112 12.99 -8.23 4.22
C PHE A 112 12.12 -9.09 3.31
N TYR A 113 11.39 -10.00 3.94
CA TYR A 113 10.63 -11.04 3.27
C TYR A 113 9.20 -11.11 3.81
N CYS A 114 8.27 -11.48 2.92
CA CYS A 114 6.89 -11.80 3.27
C CYS A 114 6.49 -13.11 2.61
N PHE A 115 5.76 -13.94 3.35
CA PHE A 115 5.41 -15.29 2.92
C PHE A 115 3.92 -15.46 2.68
N CYS A 116 3.60 -16.17 1.61
CA CYS A 116 2.27 -16.54 1.22
C CYS A 116 2.17 -18.07 1.11
N ASN A 117 1.33 -18.69 1.93
CA ASN A 117 1.07 -20.12 1.83
C ASN A 117 0.02 -20.37 0.74
N LEU A 118 0.41 -21.00 -0.36
CA LEU A 118 -0.47 -21.34 -1.47
C LEU A 118 -0.74 -22.84 -1.43
N ASP A 119 -1.57 -23.28 -0.49
CA ASP A 119 -2.05 -24.67 -0.48
C ASP A 119 -3.00 -24.93 -1.66
N THR A 120 -3.17 -26.21 -2.01
CA THR A 120 -3.98 -26.65 -3.16
C THR A 120 -5.41 -26.11 -3.11
N VAL A 121 -6.05 -26.10 -1.93
CA VAL A 121 -7.40 -25.56 -1.71
C VAL A 121 -7.46 -24.07 -2.05
N THR A 122 -6.49 -23.30 -1.52
CA THR A 122 -6.36 -21.87 -1.77
C THR A 122 -6.15 -21.60 -3.26
N ILE A 123 -5.28 -22.36 -3.91
CA ILE A 123 -5.00 -22.23 -5.34
C ILE A 123 -6.28 -22.46 -6.16
N GLN A 124 -6.98 -23.57 -5.94
CA GLN A 124 -8.21 -23.89 -6.67
C GLN A 124 -9.30 -22.82 -6.48
N LYS A 125 -9.49 -22.37 -5.24
CA LYS A 125 -10.44 -21.29 -4.93
C LYS A 125 -10.12 -20.03 -5.73
N PHE A 126 -8.87 -19.57 -5.71
CA PHE A 126 -8.48 -18.35 -6.43
C PHE A 126 -8.44 -18.52 -7.95
N LEU A 127 -8.17 -19.72 -8.48
CA LEU A 127 -8.35 -19.99 -9.92
C LEU A 127 -9.82 -19.85 -10.33
N LYS A 128 -10.76 -20.38 -9.55
CA LYS A 128 -12.21 -20.22 -9.80
C LYS A 128 -12.66 -18.76 -9.70
N ILE A 129 -12.20 -18.04 -8.68
CA ILE A 129 -12.48 -16.61 -8.55
C ILE A 129 -11.94 -15.83 -9.75
N ASN A 130 -10.70 -16.08 -10.17
CA ASN A 130 -10.11 -15.40 -11.31
C ASN A 130 -10.87 -15.67 -12.61
N ARG A 131 -11.38 -16.90 -12.80
CA ARG A 131 -12.23 -17.25 -13.93
C ARG A 131 -13.55 -16.52 -13.88
N PHE A 132 -14.26 -16.54 -12.75
CA PHE A 132 -15.48 -15.76 -12.57
C PHE A 132 -15.28 -14.28 -12.90
N LEU A 133 -14.15 -13.70 -12.50
CA LEU A 133 -13.80 -12.31 -12.82
C LEU A 133 -13.38 -12.08 -14.28
N LYS A 134 -13.01 -13.13 -15.02
CA LYS A 134 -12.65 -13.10 -16.45
C LYS A 134 -13.83 -13.47 -17.37
N ASP A 135 -14.73 -14.34 -16.94
CA ASP A 135 -15.81 -14.90 -17.76
C ASP A 135 -16.96 -13.89 -17.98
N ASP A 136 -17.07 -12.86 -17.13
CA ASP A 136 -17.86 -11.65 -17.42
C ASP A 136 -17.32 -10.86 -18.66
N ASP A 137 -16.13 -11.21 -19.16
CA ASP A 137 -15.32 -10.46 -20.14
C ASP A 137 -14.85 -11.34 -21.34
N GLU A 138 -15.67 -12.24 -21.89
CA GLU A 138 -15.37 -12.99 -23.14
C GLU A 138 -15.30 -12.12 -24.42
N LEU A 139 -14.55 -11.01 -24.41
CA LEU A 139 -13.92 -10.52 -25.64
C LEU A 139 -12.47 -10.19 -25.34
N THR A 140 -11.57 -10.90 -26.00
CA THR A 140 -10.15 -10.58 -25.90
C THR A 140 -9.90 -9.19 -26.49
N GLU A 141 -8.90 -8.47 -25.95
CA GLU A 141 -8.46 -7.17 -26.48
C GLU A 141 -8.16 -7.25 -27.99
N ALA A 142 -7.70 -8.41 -28.45
CA ALA A 142 -7.50 -8.72 -29.86
C ALA A 142 -8.81 -8.76 -30.66
N ASP A 143 -9.88 -9.34 -30.13
CA ASP A 143 -11.20 -9.38 -30.80
C ASP A 143 -11.84 -8.00 -30.87
N VAL A 144 -11.71 -7.20 -29.81
CA VAL A 144 -12.18 -5.81 -29.78
C VAL A 144 -11.41 -4.96 -30.77
N MET A 145 -10.08 -5.07 -30.79
CA MET A 145 -9.23 -4.30 -31.72
C MET A 145 -9.39 -4.75 -33.17
N LYS A 146 -9.64 -6.04 -33.43
CA LYS A 146 -9.95 -6.57 -34.76
C LYS A 146 -11.28 -6.03 -35.29
N GLN A 147 -12.30 -5.95 -34.43
CA GLN A 147 -13.61 -5.40 -34.79
C GLN A 147 -13.59 -3.86 -34.95
N LEU A 148 -12.86 -3.13 -34.10
CA LEU A 148 -12.70 -1.68 -34.25
C LEU A 148 -11.93 -1.30 -35.53
N LYS A 149 -10.97 -2.13 -35.95
CA LYS A 149 -10.23 -1.94 -37.21
C LYS A 149 -11.03 -2.32 -38.46
N SER A 150 -12.03 -3.20 -38.35
CA SER A 150 -12.85 -3.61 -39.50
C SER A 150 -13.98 -2.63 -39.84
N GLY A 151 -14.12 -1.51 -39.11
CA GLY A 151 -15.06 -0.42 -39.43
C GLY A 151 -16.55 -0.74 -39.23
N GLU A 152 -16.90 -1.96 -38.82
CA GLU A 152 -18.27 -2.47 -38.82
C GLU A 152 -18.76 -2.84 -37.41
N VAL A 153 -18.57 -1.94 -36.45
CA VAL A 153 -19.08 -2.12 -35.08
C VAL A 153 -20.35 -1.29 -34.90
N SER A 154 -21.49 -1.98 -34.78
CA SER A 154 -22.75 -1.33 -34.39
C SER A 154 -22.56 -0.52 -33.10
N ARG A 155 -23.09 0.70 -33.07
CA ARG A 155 -23.03 1.61 -31.91
C ARG A 155 -23.48 0.94 -30.60
N ARG A 156 -24.41 -0.02 -30.66
CA ARG A 156 -24.86 -0.81 -29.50
C ARG A 156 -23.74 -1.68 -28.93
N LYS A 157 -22.97 -2.35 -29.80
CA LYS A 157 -21.85 -3.22 -29.43
C LYS A 157 -20.69 -2.42 -28.82
N TYR A 158 -20.42 -1.24 -29.36
CA TYR A 158 -19.44 -0.31 -28.78
C TYR A 158 -19.81 0.15 -27.36
N ILE A 159 -21.09 0.52 -27.13
CA ILE A 159 -21.58 0.91 -25.80
C ILE A 159 -21.49 -0.26 -24.82
N GLU A 160 -21.81 -1.48 -25.27
CA GLU A 160 -21.65 -2.69 -24.48
C GLU A 160 -20.18 -2.89 -24.04
N TYR A 161 -19.22 -2.75 -24.97
CA TYR A 161 -17.78 -2.84 -24.65
C TYR A 161 -17.32 -1.79 -23.65
N LEU A 162 -17.74 -0.53 -23.84
CA LEU A 162 -17.38 0.55 -22.94
C LEU A 162 -17.95 0.30 -21.53
N ASN A 163 -19.20 -0.15 -21.44
CA ASN A 163 -19.83 -0.46 -20.16
C ASN A 163 -19.13 -1.65 -19.47
N LYS A 164 -18.76 -2.70 -20.19
CA LYS A 164 -17.97 -3.82 -19.65
C LYS A 164 -16.61 -3.36 -19.12
N ALA A 165 -15.86 -2.57 -19.91
CA ALA A 165 -14.57 -2.02 -19.50
C ALA A 165 -14.66 -1.09 -18.28
N LEU A 166 -15.69 -0.24 -18.23
CA LEU A 166 -15.96 0.64 -17.08
C LEU A 166 -16.34 -0.17 -15.84
N ASN A 167 -17.15 -1.21 -15.99
CA ASN A 167 -17.52 -2.10 -14.89
C ASN A 167 -16.28 -2.84 -14.34
N ARG A 168 -15.39 -3.31 -15.23
CA ARG A 168 -14.10 -3.89 -14.84
C ARG A 168 -13.24 -2.91 -14.05
N LEU A 169 -13.12 -1.67 -14.54
CA LEU A 169 -12.33 -0.64 -13.87
C LEU A 169 -12.91 -0.32 -12.48
N ARG A 170 -14.25 -0.30 -12.36
CA ARG A 170 -14.95 -0.14 -11.09
C ARG A 170 -14.68 -1.31 -10.15
N LYS A 171 -14.87 -2.56 -10.58
CA LYS A 171 -14.56 -3.77 -9.77
C LYS A 171 -13.10 -3.77 -9.29
N MET A 172 -12.15 -3.44 -10.16
CA MET A 172 -10.73 -3.36 -9.81
C MET A 172 -10.43 -2.25 -8.81
N LYS A 173 -11.07 -1.08 -8.98
CA LYS A 173 -10.95 0.04 -8.03
C LYS A 173 -11.52 -0.32 -6.67
N ASP A 174 -12.69 -0.95 -6.64
CA ASP A 174 -13.36 -1.38 -5.41
C ASP A 174 -12.52 -2.43 -4.66
N LEU A 175 -11.92 -3.39 -5.37
CA LEU A 175 -10.95 -4.34 -4.83
C LEU A 175 -9.72 -3.65 -4.20
N LEU A 176 -9.16 -2.65 -4.90
CA LEU A 176 -8.00 -1.91 -4.40
C LEU A 176 -8.33 -1.12 -3.13
N ILE A 177 -9.47 -0.42 -3.13
CA ILE A 177 -9.97 0.31 -1.96
C ILE A 177 -10.17 -0.65 -0.79
N PHE A 178 -10.87 -1.76 -1.04
CA PHE A 178 -11.12 -2.78 -0.03
C PHE A 178 -9.83 -3.30 0.58
N TYR A 179 -8.80 -3.62 -0.22
CA TYR A 179 -7.52 -4.09 0.31
C TYR A 179 -6.75 -3.06 1.12
N ASN A 180 -6.92 -1.77 0.83
CA ASN A 180 -6.31 -0.69 1.59
C ASN A 180 -7.06 -0.36 2.89
N ASP A 181 -8.35 -0.70 2.97
CA ASP A 181 -9.20 -0.49 4.15
C ASP A 181 -9.45 -1.78 4.97
N GLN A 182 -8.81 -2.90 4.62
CA GLN A 182 -8.87 -4.16 5.37
C GLN A 182 -8.31 -3.98 6.79
N GLU A 183 -9.00 -4.58 7.78
CA GLU A 183 -8.49 -4.67 9.15
C GLU A 183 -7.13 -5.37 9.21
N GLU A 184 -6.28 -4.75 10.01
CA GLU A 184 -4.88 -5.08 10.22
C GLU A 184 -4.75 -6.40 11.01
N ASN A 185 -4.12 -7.43 10.42
CA ASN A 185 -3.83 -8.77 10.96
C ASN A 185 -4.74 -9.96 10.57
N THR A 186 -5.41 -9.91 9.42
CA THR A 186 -6.06 -11.12 8.87
C THR A 186 -5.02 -12.03 8.20
N THR A 187 -5.06 -13.33 8.54
CA THR A 187 -4.23 -14.35 7.87
C THR A 187 -4.75 -14.68 6.48
N LYS A 188 -6.07 -14.74 6.33
CA LYS A 188 -6.75 -15.02 5.06
C LYS A 188 -7.20 -13.71 4.40
N LEU A 189 -6.98 -13.62 3.10
CA LEU A 189 -7.50 -12.54 2.27
C LEU A 189 -9.03 -12.64 2.23
N LYS A 190 -9.71 -11.61 2.74
CA LYS A 190 -11.15 -11.44 2.51
C LYS A 190 -11.37 -10.86 1.10
N LEU A 191 -12.51 -11.13 0.51
CA LEU A 191 -12.94 -10.50 -0.74
C LEU A 191 -14.14 -9.60 -0.45
N PRO A 192 -14.29 -8.47 -1.15
CA PRO A 192 -15.45 -7.61 -0.95
C PRO A 192 -16.72 -8.28 -1.46
N ASP A 193 -17.80 -8.17 -0.68
CA ASP A 193 -19.12 -8.69 -1.05
C ASP A 193 -19.65 -8.07 -2.35
N SER A 194 -19.21 -6.86 -2.69
CA SER A 194 -19.56 -6.15 -3.93
C SER A 194 -19.15 -6.88 -5.21
N LEU A 195 -18.27 -7.88 -5.12
CA LEU A 195 -17.91 -8.70 -6.28
C LEU A 195 -19.01 -9.72 -6.65
N ASN A 196 -20.03 -9.89 -5.80
CA ASN A 196 -21.12 -10.85 -6.00
C ASN A 196 -20.64 -12.26 -6.38
N ILE A 197 -19.52 -12.68 -5.78
CA ILE A 197 -18.93 -14.00 -6.06
C ILE A 197 -19.89 -15.06 -5.50
N PRO A 198 -20.33 -16.04 -6.32
CA PRO A 198 -21.21 -17.11 -5.88
C PRO A 198 -20.70 -17.81 -4.61
N HIS A 199 -21.61 -18.11 -3.67
CA HIS A 199 -21.27 -18.69 -2.37
C HIS A 199 -20.59 -20.07 -2.49
N ASP A 200 -20.88 -20.83 -3.54
CA ASP A 200 -20.24 -22.11 -3.86
C ASP A 200 -18.76 -21.95 -4.26
N ILE A 201 -18.38 -20.82 -4.84
CA ILE A 201 -16.97 -20.47 -5.11
C ILE A 201 -16.28 -19.98 -3.83
N LEU A 202 -16.98 -19.20 -2.99
CA LEU A 202 -16.43 -18.67 -1.74
C LEU A 202 -16.25 -19.75 -0.67
N ASN A 203 -17.20 -20.68 -0.56
CA ASN A 203 -17.21 -21.82 0.36
C ASN A 203 -16.67 -23.08 -0.30
N TYR A 204 -15.68 -22.93 -1.20
CA TYR A 204 -15.00 -24.07 -1.79
C TYR A 204 -14.17 -24.81 -0.72
N ASP A 205 -14.87 -25.66 0.04
CA ASP A 205 -14.31 -26.66 0.92
C ASP A 205 -14.17 -27.95 0.11
N VAL A 206 -12.97 -28.51 0.08
CA VAL A 206 -12.71 -29.79 -0.62
C VAL A 206 -13.32 -30.93 0.21
N ASN A 207 -14.64 -31.09 0.12
CA ASN A 207 -15.36 -32.29 0.55
C ASN A 207 -15.64 -33.22 -0.63
N ARG A 208 -14.67 -33.38 -1.54
CA ARG A 208 -14.74 -34.38 -2.60
C ARG A 208 -13.39 -35.09 -2.76
N SER A 209 -13.33 -36.27 -2.14
CA SER A 209 -12.46 -37.41 -2.45
C SER A 209 -11.07 -37.46 -1.80
N THR A 210 -11.01 -37.81 -0.51
CA THR A 210 -10.02 -38.80 -0.06
C THR A 210 -10.76 -39.92 0.63
N GLY A 211 -10.87 -41.05 -0.06
CA GLY A 211 -11.21 -42.32 0.57
C GLY A 211 -10.21 -42.63 1.69
N SER A 212 -10.73 -43.28 2.72
CA SER A 212 -10.02 -43.92 3.82
C SER A 212 -8.63 -44.46 3.45
N GLY A 213 -7.58 -44.03 4.16
CA GLY A 213 -6.23 -44.54 4.00
C GLY A 213 -5.30 -44.03 5.10
N ASN A 214 -5.01 -44.91 6.06
CA ASN A 214 -4.12 -44.67 7.19
C ASN A 214 -2.66 -44.40 6.77
N SER A 215 -1.99 -43.60 7.59
CA SER A 215 -0.55 -43.64 7.92
C SER A 215 0.50 -43.07 6.94
N HIS A 216 1.17 -42.03 7.44
CA HIS A 216 2.60 -41.72 7.26
C HIS A 216 3.20 -41.76 5.85
N ASN A 217 2.75 -40.87 4.97
CA ASN A 217 3.61 -40.07 4.08
C ASN A 217 2.76 -38.92 3.53
N ARG A 218 3.17 -37.67 3.79
CA ARG A 218 2.49 -36.50 3.19
C ARG A 218 2.96 -36.39 1.74
N ASP A 219 2.44 -37.26 0.89
CA ASP A 219 2.50 -37.03 -0.55
C ASP A 219 1.68 -35.77 -0.85
N ASP A 220 2.32 -34.80 -1.50
CA ASP A 220 1.67 -33.56 -1.95
C ASP A 220 0.44 -33.95 -2.79
N VAL A 221 -0.77 -33.60 -2.32
CA VAL A 221 -2.01 -33.87 -3.07
C VAL A 221 -1.94 -33.13 -4.40
N ILE A 222 -1.68 -33.85 -5.49
CA ILE A 222 -1.64 -33.28 -6.84
C ILE A 222 -3.08 -33.22 -7.34
N VAL A 223 -3.59 -32.02 -7.54
CA VAL A 223 -4.91 -31.83 -8.16
C VAL A 223 -4.72 -31.27 -9.56
N GLU A 224 -5.47 -31.73 -10.54
CA GLU A 224 -5.41 -31.17 -11.89
C GLU A 224 -6.38 -30.00 -12.02
N ASP A 225 -5.91 -28.92 -12.63
CA ASP A 225 -6.79 -27.81 -12.98
C ASP A 225 -7.73 -28.21 -14.13
N GLU A 226 -9.04 -28.06 -13.91
CA GLU A 226 -10.08 -28.54 -14.82
C GLU A 226 -9.99 -27.94 -16.23
N VAL A 227 -9.50 -26.69 -16.35
CA VAL A 227 -9.44 -25.93 -17.61
C VAL A 227 -8.09 -26.10 -18.30
N THR A 228 -6.99 -25.82 -17.60
CA THR A 228 -5.64 -25.82 -18.19
C THR A 228 -5.00 -27.20 -18.20
N LYS A 229 -5.60 -28.19 -17.53
CA LYS A 229 -5.05 -29.54 -17.35
C LYS A 229 -3.67 -29.57 -16.68
N LYS A 230 -3.31 -28.46 -16.01
CA LYS A 230 -2.03 -28.34 -15.30
C LYS A 230 -2.15 -28.90 -13.89
N LYS A 231 -1.07 -29.53 -13.43
CA LYS A 231 -0.96 -30.02 -12.06
C LYS A 231 -0.84 -28.85 -11.08
N ILE A 232 -1.76 -28.81 -10.13
CA ILE A 232 -1.76 -27.93 -8.96
C ILE A 232 -1.01 -28.65 -7.85
N ILE A 233 0.06 -28.00 -7.41
CA ILE A 233 0.86 -28.40 -6.25
C ILE A 233 0.85 -27.26 -5.23
N SER A 234 0.92 -27.59 -3.95
CA SER A 234 1.10 -26.62 -2.86
C SER A 234 2.45 -25.90 -2.98
N LYS A 235 2.47 -24.61 -2.64
CA LYS A 235 3.66 -23.74 -2.81
C LYS A 235 3.79 -22.70 -1.72
N TYR A 236 4.99 -22.14 -1.61
CA TYR A 236 5.24 -20.88 -0.92
C TYR A 236 5.50 -19.75 -1.91
N GLY A 237 4.68 -18.71 -1.82
CA GLY A 237 4.98 -17.41 -2.43
C GLY A 237 5.89 -16.60 -1.52
N ILE A 238 7.01 -16.12 -2.04
CA ILE A 238 8.02 -15.37 -1.30
C ILE A 238 8.16 -14.00 -1.96
N MET A 239 7.75 -12.95 -1.25
CA MET A 239 8.05 -11.58 -1.64
C MET A 239 9.40 -11.18 -1.05
N ARG A 240 10.39 -10.93 -1.91
CA ARG A 240 11.72 -10.45 -1.55
C ARG A 240 11.78 -8.96 -1.78
N VAL A 241 11.97 -8.18 -0.71
CA VAL A 241 12.07 -6.72 -0.82
C VAL A 241 13.49 -6.30 -0.49
N PHE A 242 14.09 -5.53 -1.39
CA PHE A 242 15.34 -4.81 -1.17
C PHE A 242 15.07 -3.31 -1.23
N VAL A 243 15.41 -2.59 -0.16
CA VAL A 243 15.18 -1.15 -0.02
C VAL A 243 16.53 -0.44 0.00
N HIS A 244 16.71 0.50 -0.94
CA HIS A 244 17.89 1.36 -0.98
C HIS A 244 17.90 2.39 0.14
N SER A 245 19.09 2.72 0.65
CA SER A 245 19.28 3.83 1.59
C SER A 245 19.28 5.20 0.92
N ASN A 246 19.02 6.23 1.72
CA ASN A 246 19.31 7.62 1.39
C ASN A 246 19.81 8.37 2.63
N ASN A 247 20.24 9.62 2.44
CA ASN A 247 20.81 10.46 3.50
C ASN A 247 19.94 11.67 3.84
N ILE A 248 18.70 11.71 3.35
CA ILE A 248 17.80 12.86 3.50
C ILE A 248 16.86 12.57 4.67
N ALA A 249 17.07 13.26 5.79
CA ALA A 249 16.17 13.18 6.93
C ALA A 249 14.77 13.66 6.56
N ILE A 250 13.77 13.08 7.23
CA ILE A 250 12.36 13.41 7.00
C ILE A 250 12.10 14.80 7.56
N LYS A 251 11.63 15.73 6.72
CA LYS A 251 11.24 17.06 7.19
C LYS A 251 10.03 16.96 8.10
N GLY A 252 10.21 17.21 9.38
CA GLY A 252 9.16 16.88 10.35
C GLY A 252 9.63 16.77 11.79
N CYS A 253 8.70 16.26 12.61
CA CYS A 253 8.86 16.13 14.06
C CYS A 253 8.77 14.67 14.50
N ASP A 254 9.70 14.23 15.33
CA ASP A 254 9.61 12.94 16.00
C ASP A 254 9.42 13.16 17.49
N PHE A 255 8.20 12.92 17.99
CA PHE A 255 7.91 13.05 19.42
C PHE A 255 8.30 11.81 20.22
N GLY A 256 8.73 10.73 19.56
CA GLY A 256 9.19 9.53 20.23
C GLY A 256 10.57 9.68 20.85
N ASN A 257 10.84 8.87 21.87
CA ASN A 257 12.17 8.77 22.46
C ASN A 257 13.07 7.86 21.62
N ASN A 258 13.54 8.34 20.47
CA ASN A 258 14.59 7.66 19.73
C ASN A 258 15.91 8.44 19.82
N SER A 259 17.02 7.71 19.80
CA SER A 259 18.37 8.28 19.78
C SER A 259 18.84 8.61 18.36
N PHE A 260 17.98 8.46 17.35
CA PHE A 260 18.34 8.54 15.94
C PHE A 260 17.54 9.62 15.22
N SER A 261 18.22 10.58 14.60
CA SER A 261 17.61 11.68 13.86
C SER A 261 17.00 11.25 12.51
N TYR A 262 15.93 10.45 12.52
CA TYR A 262 15.17 10.10 11.32
C TYR A 262 14.38 11.31 10.77
N PHE A 263 13.93 12.18 11.67
CA PHE A 263 13.24 13.43 11.36
C PHE A 263 14.17 14.62 11.60
N SER A 264 13.90 15.74 10.93
CA SER A 264 14.68 16.99 11.06
C SER A 264 14.61 17.60 12.46
N GLN A 265 13.54 17.35 13.21
CA GLN A 265 13.37 17.82 14.59
C GLN A 265 13.00 16.64 15.49
N PRO A 266 13.98 15.86 16.00
CA PRO A 266 13.74 14.89 17.06
C PRO A 266 13.47 15.64 18.37
N PHE A 267 12.42 15.26 19.10
CA PHE A 267 12.06 15.83 20.39
C PHE A 267 12.69 14.97 21.51
N PRO A 268 13.82 15.36 22.13
CA PRO A 268 14.32 14.64 23.29
C PRO A 268 13.35 14.85 24.46
N VAL A 269 13.05 13.76 25.17
CA VAL A 269 12.15 13.67 26.34
C VAL A 269 12.56 14.58 27.52
N GLN A 270 13.63 15.38 27.41
CA GLN A 270 14.30 16.03 28.55
C GLN A 270 14.53 17.54 28.48
N SER A 271 13.94 18.28 27.54
CA SER A 271 14.05 19.75 27.60
C SER A 271 12.68 20.39 27.61
N ASN A 272 12.48 21.26 28.60
CA ASN A 272 11.42 22.24 28.76
C ASN A 272 11.25 23.12 27.51
N VAL A 273 10.80 22.54 26.39
CA VAL A 273 10.37 23.28 25.22
C VAL A 273 9.02 23.87 25.55
N ASN A 274 8.98 25.20 25.66
CA ASN A 274 7.76 25.99 25.81
C ASN A 274 6.58 25.35 25.06
N ASN A 275 5.60 24.86 25.82
CA ASN A 275 4.30 24.36 25.38
C ASN A 275 4.25 23.11 24.49
N LYS A 276 5.29 22.26 24.41
CA LYS A 276 5.28 21.00 23.62
C LYS A 276 4.88 21.17 22.13
N VAL A 277 5.22 22.31 21.53
CA VAL A 277 4.92 22.62 20.12
C VAL A 277 6.16 22.44 19.25
N CYS A 278 6.04 21.63 18.20
CA CYS A 278 7.05 21.48 17.16
C CYS A 278 6.61 22.24 15.90
N LYS A 279 7.43 23.19 15.45
CA LYS A 279 7.11 24.09 14.34
C LYS A 279 7.93 23.75 13.10
N ILE A 280 7.24 23.40 12.03
CA ILE A 280 7.82 23.10 10.72
C ILE A 280 7.35 24.13 9.71
N GLN A 281 8.27 24.59 8.87
CA GLN A 281 7.94 25.42 7.70
C GLN A 281 8.08 24.59 6.44
N ALA A 282 7.12 24.66 5.52
CA ALA A 282 7.16 23.90 4.27
C ALA A 282 6.71 24.69 3.04
N LYS A 283 7.21 24.28 1.89
CA LYS A 283 6.98 24.88 0.56
C LYS A 283 6.11 23.95 -0.31
N PRO A 284 5.47 24.49 -1.36
CA PRO A 284 4.73 23.69 -2.34
C PRO A 284 5.56 22.53 -2.90
N GLY A 285 4.98 21.33 -2.93
CA GLY A 285 5.61 20.09 -3.42
C GLY A 285 6.43 19.31 -2.37
N GLU A 286 6.74 19.89 -1.21
CA GLU A 286 7.50 19.19 -0.17
C GLU A 286 6.68 18.10 0.55
N LEU A 287 7.38 17.06 1.00
CA LEU A 287 6.86 16.06 1.93
C LEU A 287 7.22 16.46 3.36
N VAL A 288 6.22 16.50 4.24
CA VAL A 288 6.42 16.69 5.67
C VAL A 288 5.69 15.64 6.48
N GLY A 289 6.07 15.45 7.73
CA GLY A 289 5.30 14.61 8.62
C GLY A 289 5.68 14.70 10.07
N PHE A 290 5.00 13.90 10.87
CA PHE A 290 5.37 13.73 12.27
C PHE A 290 5.05 12.33 12.74
N LYS A 291 5.69 11.94 13.83
CA LYS A 291 5.43 10.67 14.50
C LYS A 291 5.20 10.92 15.98
N CYS A 292 4.09 10.39 16.50
CA CYS A 292 3.81 10.44 17.93
C CYS A 292 4.68 9.44 18.70
N VAL A 293 4.75 9.62 20.03
CA VAL A 293 5.28 8.60 20.93
C VAL A 293 4.55 7.28 20.68
N PHE A 294 5.31 6.18 20.60
CA PHE A 294 4.72 4.87 20.40
C PHE A 294 3.97 4.42 21.66
N GLU A 295 2.65 4.40 21.59
CA GLU A 295 1.79 3.90 22.66
C GLU A 295 0.61 3.12 22.07
N GLN A 296 0.15 2.08 22.78
CA GLN A 296 -0.95 1.24 22.29
C GLN A 296 -2.28 2.01 22.17
N ASN A 297 -2.49 3.02 23.02
CA ASN A 297 -3.73 3.80 23.10
C ASN A 297 -3.55 5.28 22.72
N GLY A 298 -2.45 5.63 22.05
CA GLY A 298 -2.22 6.99 21.57
C GLY A 298 -3.29 7.39 20.56
N LYS A 299 -3.76 8.64 20.63
CA LYS A 299 -4.73 9.20 19.70
C LYS A 299 -4.15 10.41 18.99
N ILE A 300 -4.73 10.76 17.85
CA ILE A 300 -4.41 12.00 17.14
C ILE A 300 -5.64 12.90 17.13
N GLU A 301 -5.41 14.20 17.26
CA GLU A 301 -6.43 15.23 17.12
C GLU A 301 -6.07 16.22 15.99
N PRO A 302 -6.98 16.45 15.02
CA PRO A 302 -8.23 15.72 14.81
C PRO A 302 -8.00 14.23 14.48
N ALA A 303 -8.98 13.37 14.77
CA ALA A 303 -8.86 11.92 14.56
C ALA A 303 -8.45 11.55 13.12
N ASN A 304 -8.89 12.37 12.17
CA ASN A 304 -8.56 12.25 10.76
C ASN A 304 -7.49 13.26 10.30
N CYS A 305 -6.48 13.59 11.11
CA CYS A 305 -5.30 14.30 10.62
C CYS A 305 -4.59 13.48 9.52
N PHE A 306 -4.24 13.99 8.33
CA PHE A 306 -4.30 15.37 7.85
C PHE A 306 -5.58 15.76 7.09
N ASP A 307 -6.52 14.85 6.84
CA ASP A 307 -7.77 15.21 6.14
C ASP A 307 -8.57 16.28 6.90
N GLN A 308 -8.52 16.23 8.22
CA GLN A 308 -9.01 17.29 9.10
C GLN A 308 -7.87 17.81 9.96
N VAL A 309 -7.77 19.13 10.06
CA VAL A 309 -6.71 19.82 10.80
C VAL A 309 -7.29 20.96 11.63
N TYR A 310 -6.56 21.40 12.66
CA TYR A 310 -6.87 22.68 13.29
C TYR A 310 -6.31 23.80 12.41
N TYR A 311 -7.18 24.72 12.00
CA TYR A 311 -6.83 25.97 11.33
C TYR A 311 -7.58 27.11 12.01
N LYS A 312 -6.85 28.13 12.48
CA LYS A 312 -7.42 29.23 13.29
C LYS A 312 -8.25 28.72 14.48
N ASN A 313 -7.72 27.73 15.21
CA ASN A 313 -8.35 27.07 16.36
C ASN A 313 -9.68 26.32 16.09
N ALA A 314 -10.06 26.13 14.82
CA ALA A 314 -11.23 25.34 14.44
C ALA A 314 -10.81 24.12 13.61
N VAL A 315 -11.53 23.01 13.77
CA VAL A 315 -11.35 21.84 12.89
C VAL A 315 -11.86 22.20 11.50
N LYS A 316 -11.03 22.00 10.49
CA LYS A 316 -11.33 22.26 9.08
C LYS A 316 -10.88 21.09 8.22
N ASP A 317 -11.63 20.84 7.14
CA ASP A 317 -11.23 19.91 6.09
C ASP A 317 -10.07 20.53 5.30
N LEU A 318 -8.92 19.85 5.29
CA LEU A 318 -7.72 20.33 4.63
C LEU A 318 -7.92 20.50 3.11
N LYS A 319 -8.83 19.72 2.50
CA LYS A 319 -9.16 19.83 1.07
C LYS A 319 -9.72 21.21 0.71
N THR A 320 -10.38 21.87 1.66
CA THR A 320 -10.94 23.22 1.47
C THR A 320 -9.87 24.32 1.51
N LEU A 321 -8.78 24.08 2.23
CA LEU A 321 -7.65 25.02 2.35
C LEU A 321 -6.64 24.79 1.23
N MET A 322 -6.34 23.52 0.95
CA MET A 322 -5.22 23.10 0.11
C MET A 322 -5.62 21.91 -0.76
N PRO A 323 -6.44 22.12 -1.81
CA PRO A 323 -6.86 21.03 -2.69
C PRO A 323 -5.67 20.38 -3.41
N GLY A 324 -5.73 19.07 -3.62
CA GLY A 324 -4.69 18.31 -4.30
C GLY A 324 -3.54 17.84 -3.40
N TYR A 325 -3.64 18.05 -2.08
CA TYR A 325 -2.75 17.40 -1.12
C TYR A 325 -2.89 15.87 -1.14
N VAL A 326 -1.84 15.17 -0.70
CA VAL A 326 -1.89 13.72 -0.47
C VAL A 326 -1.42 13.44 0.95
N SER A 327 -2.20 12.69 1.72
CA SER A 327 -1.84 12.25 3.07
C SER A 327 -1.53 10.76 3.09
N TYR A 328 -0.54 10.35 3.89
CA TYR A 328 -0.25 8.95 4.17
C TYR A 328 -0.30 8.72 5.67
N ARG A 329 -1.21 7.85 6.09
CA ARG A 329 -1.40 7.52 7.50
C ARG A 329 -1.96 6.12 7.64
N ASN A 330 -1.78 5.58 8.83
CA ASN A 330 -2.57 4.46 9.30
C ASN A 330 -3.86 5.01 9.95
N LYS A 331 -5.04 4.50 9.55
CA LYS A 331 -6.33 4.98 10.07
C LYS A 331 -6.68 4.39 11.44
N HIS A 332 -6.08 3.26 11.80
CA HIS A 332 -6.43 2.46 12.98
C HIS A 332 -5.41 2.60 14.11
N SER A 333 -4.25 3.19 13.84
CA SER A 333 -3.13 3.23 14.78
C SER A 333 -2.29 4.49 14.65
N SER A 334 -2.03 5.15 15.78
CA SER A 334 -1.07 6.25 15.92
C SER A 334 0.38 5.78 16.03
N LYS A 335 0.63 4.46 15.96
CA LYS A 335 1.97 3.87 16.02
C LYS A 335 2.84 4.29 14.82
N TYR A 336 2.21 4.57 13.69
CA TYR A 336 2.86 4.96 12.45
C TYR A 336 2.96 6.49 12.34
N PRO A 337 3.94 7.00 11.57
CA PRO A 337 3.98 8.41 11.21
C PRO A 337 2.77 8.84 10.38
N TYR A 338 2.57 10.15 10.36
CA TYR A 338 1.60 10.85 9.54
C TYR A 338 2.38 11.72 8.56
N TYR A 339 2.16 11.51 7.26
CA TYR A 339 2.80 12.29 6.21
C TYR A 339 1.79 13.11 5.41
N LEU A 340 2.24 14.28 4.97
CA LEU A 340 1.52 15.18 4.10
C LEU A 340 2.46 15.59 2.96
N LYS A 341 2.07 15.26 1.72
CA LYS A 341 2.66 15.83 0.52
C LYS A 341 1.88 17.07 0.14
N ILE A 342 2.54 18.21 0.20
CA ILE A 342 1.96 19.51 -0.13
C ILE A 342 1.80 19.56 -1.66
N PRO A 343 0.67 20.04 -2.19
CA PRO A 343 0.49 20.18 -3.64
C PRO A 343 1.53 21.13 -4.23
N HIS A 344 1.73 21.01 -5.54
CA HIS A 344 2.69 21.83 -6.26
C HIS A 344 2.29 23.30 -6.38
N PHE A 345 1.06 23.66 -6.00
CA PHE A 345 0.58 25.04 -5.94
C PHE A 345 -0.17 25.29 -4.63
N VAL A 346 0.20 26.35 -3.92
CA VAL A 346 -0.48 26.82 -2.71
C VAL A 346 -0.80 28.30 -2.87
N LYS A 347 -2.08 28.66 -2.74
CA LYS A 347 -2.58 30.01 -3.07
C LYS A 347 -2.11 31.08 -2.07
N GLU A 348 -2.16 30.78 -0.79
CA GLU A 348 -1.89 31.71 0.32
C GLU A 348 -1.26 30.93 1.49
N PRO A 349 -0.57 31.60 2.44
CA PRO A 349 0.04 30.90 3.56
C PRO A 349 -1.02 30.31 4.50
N TYR A 350 -0.75 29.09 5.00
CA TYR A 350 -1.59 28.42 5.98
C TYR A 350 -0.77 27.93 7.17
N THR A 351 -1.26 28.14 8.39
CA THR A 351 -0.72 27.49 9.59
C THR A 351 -1.74 26.48 10.09
N ILE A 352 -1.42 25.20 9.95
CA ILE A 352 -2.28 24.09 10.36
C ILE A 352 -1.65 23.34 11.53
N GLN A 353 -2.47 22.69 12.35
CA GLN A 353 -2.01 21.92 13.50
C GLN A 353 -2.68 20.55 13.58
N CYS A 354 -1.88 19.57 14.03
CA CYS A 354 -2.35 18.30 14.56
C CYS A 354 -1.68 18.02 15.91
N LYS A 355 -2.34 17.25 16.78
CA LYS A 355 -1.88 16.99 18.13
C LYS A 355 -1.81 15.51 18.42
N CYS A 356 -0.75 15.07 19.09
CA CYS A 356 -0.64 13.75 19.68
C CYS A 356 -1.25 13.77 21.08
N LYS A 357 -2.21 12.87 21.32
CA LYS A 357 -2.85 12.68 22.62
C LYS A 357 -2.45 11.34 23.21
N SER A 358 -2.20 11.34 24.50
CA SER A 358 -1.78 10.18 25.26
C SER A 358 -2.45 10.19 26.63
N ASN A 359 -2.70 9.01 27.19
CA ASN A 359 -3.13 8.87 28.57
C ASN A 359 -1.97 9.16 29.56
N ASN A 360 -0.72 9.08 29.10
CA ASN A 360 0.45 9.46 29.87
C ASN A 360 0.66 10.98 29.78
N SER A 361 0.52 11.70 30.89
CA SER A 361 0.64 13.17 30.96
C SER A 361 1.97 13.71 30.43
N GLN A 362 3.06 12.93 30.53
CA GLN A 362 4.36 13.29 29.97
C GLN A 362 4.36 13.29 28.44
N ASN A 363 3.62 12.35 27.84
CA ASN A 363 3.52 12.16 26.39
C ASN A 363 2.29 12.82 25.77
N ASN A 364 1.44 13.43 26.59
CA ASN A 364 0.23 14.09 26.14
C ASN A 364 0.51 15.51 25.62
N ASP A 365 -0.32 15.95 24.67
CA ASP A 365 -0.40 17.32 24.16
C ASP A 365 0.80 17.82 23.33
N TYR A 366 1.55 16.93 22.68
CA TYR A 366 2.49 17.36 21.64
C TYR A 366 1.74 17.92 20.43
N THR A 367 2.12 19.11 19.98
CA THR A 367 1.50 19.78 18.82
C THR A 367 2.48 19.83 17.66
N PHE A 368 2.10 19.25 16.53
CA PHE A 368 2.73 19.49 15.23
C PHE A 368 2.09 20.71 14.58
N GLU A 369 2.84 21.80 14.46
CA GLU A 369 2.43 23.03 13.79
C GLU A 369 3.17 23.18 12.47
N LEU A 370 2.42 23.21 11.37
CA LEU A 370 2.96 23.32 10.02
C LEU A 370 2.59 24.67 9.41
N ASN A 371 3.60 25.48 9.15
CA ASN A 371 3.50 26.74 8.40
C ASN A 371 3.80 26.49 6.91
N ILE A 372 2.76 26.47 6.09
CA ILE A 372 2.81 26.22 4.65
C ILE A 372 2.94 27.57 3.94
N GLN A 373 4.01 27.72 3.16
CA GLN A 373 4.25 28.91 2.35
C GLN A 373 3.45 28.87 1.03
N PRO A 374 2.99 30.02 0.52
CA PRO A 374 2.37 30.10 -0.80
C PRO A 374 3.41 29.93 -1.91
N GLY A 375 2.90 29.67 -3.13
CA GLY A 375 3.69 29.69 -4.35
C GLY A 375 3.50 28.47 -5.23
N GLU A 376 4.37 28.36 -6.23
CA GLU A 376 4.49 27.20 -7.12
C GLU A 376 5.78 26.45 -6.81
N SER A 377 5.72 25.12 -6.85
CA SER A 377 6.90 24.29 -6.71
C SER A 377 7.88 24.51 -7.85
N GLU A 378 9.16 24.32 -7.59
CA GLU A 378 10.22 24.43 -8.59
C GLU A 378 10.00 23.51 -9.80
N VAL A 379 9.35 22.36 -9.59
CA VAL A 379 9.00 21.41 -10.66
C VAL A 379 8.06 22.04 -11.68
N LEU A 380 7.02 22.76 -11.22
CA LEU A 380 6.12 23.49 -12.12
C LEU A 380 6.83 24.70 -12.72
N HIS A 381 7.55 25.47 -11.92
CA HIS A 381 8.25 26.67 -12.38
C HIS A 381 9.25 26.37 -13.50
N ASN A 382 9.96 25.24 -13.43
CA ASN A 382 10.92 24.79 -14.45
C ASN A 382 10.26 24.09 -15.65
N SER A 383 8.99 23.69 -15.53
CA SER A 383 8.27 23.03 -16.63
C SER A 383 7.74 24.01 -17.68
N PHE A 384 7.62 25.30 -17.35
CA PHE A 384 7.13 26.36 -18.25
C PHE A 384 8.23 27.32 -18.75
N LYS A 385 9.50 27.06 -18.41
CA LYS A 385 10.65 27.90 -18.84
C LYS A 385 11.28 27.47 -20.17
N HIS A 386 10.65 26.58 -20.94
CA HIS A 386 11.17 26.08 -22.22
C HIS A 386 10.14 26.11 -23.33
#